data_AF-A0A6C0ETA6-F1
#
_entry.id   AF-A0A6C0ETA6-F1
#
_cell.length_a   1.000
_cell.length_b   1.000
_cell.length_c   1.000
_cell.angle_alpha   90.00
_cell.angle_beta   90.00
_cell.angle_gamma   90.00
#
_symmetry.space_group_name_H-M   'P 1'
#
loop_
_entity.id
_entity.type
_entity.pdbx_description
1 polymer ?
#
loop_
_entity_poly.entity_id
_entity_poly.type
_entity_poly.pdbx_seq_one_letter_code
_entity_poly.pdbx_strand_id
1 'polypeptide(L)' 'MEEKHTYFLKTDDNKVINEEYIKWVKKMGDCLEVCTKSIGCNGYGDTHRICKLNNLDSYNKLNKFFD' A
#
# COMPACT_ATOMS: atom_id res chain seq x y z
N MET A 1 26.58 -2.18 -9.94
CA MET A 1 25.34 -1.61 -10.49
C MET A 1 24.24 -2.12 -9.58
N GLU A 2 23.78 -1.31 -8.63
CA GLU A 2 22.71 -1.73 -7.72
C GLU A 2 21.43 -1.92 -8.54
N GLU A 3 20.92 -3.14 -8.60
CA GLU A 3 19.59 -3.40 -9.12
C GLU A 3 18.60 -2.74 -8.16
N LYS A 4 18.09 -1.56 -8.53
CA LYS A 4 16.97 -0.94 -7.84
C LYS A 4 15.76 -1.84 -8.01
N HIS A 5 15.58 -2.79 -7.09
CA HIS A 5 14.36 -3.55 -6.94
C HIS A 5 13.24 -2.55 -6.66
N THR A 6 12.51 -2.18 -7.71
CA THR A 6 11.36 -1.29 -7.59
C THR A 6 10.21 -2.16 -7.15
N TYR A 7 9.89 -2.12 -5.85
CA TYR A 7 8.83 -2.95 -5.29
C TYR A 7 7.48 -2.28 -5.56
N PHE A 8 6.69 -2.90 -6.44
CA PHE A 8 5.35 -2.44 -6.76
C PHE A 8 4.30 -3.25 -6.00
N LEU A 9 3.23 -2.56 -5.60
CA LEU A 9 2.08 -3.09 -4.90
C LEU A 9 0.83 -2.80 -5.72
N LYS A 10 -0.01 -3.81 -5.89
CA LYS A 10 -1.31 -3.67 -6.56
C LYS A 10 -2.37 -3.38 -5.50
N THR A 11 -3.23 -2.42 -5.81
CA THR A 11 -4.33 -2.00 -4.95
C THR A 11 -5.66 -2.53 -5.47
N ASP A 12 -6.68 -2.46 -4.60
CA ASP A 12 -8.02 -2.93 -4.90
C ASP A 12 -8.69 -2.08 -5.99
N ASP A 13 -8.30 -0.81 -6.14
CA ASP A 13 -8.74 0.09 -7.21
C ASP A 13 -7.97 -0.13 -8.53
N ASN A 14 -7.31 -1.27 -8.70
CA ASN A 14 -6.50 -1.65 -9.87
C ASN A 14 -5.36 -0.66 -10.19
N LYS A 15 -4.87 0.09 -9.19
CA LYS A 15 -3.70 0.93 -9.34
C LYS A 15 -2.45 0.19 -8.87
N VAL A 16 -1.31 0.70 -9.32
CA VAL A 16 0.00 0.18 -8.93
C VAL A 16 0.72 1.31 -8.21
N ILE A 17 1.20 1.00 -7.01
CA ILE A 17 1.96 1.91 -6.14
C ILE A 17 3.38 1.38 -6.04
N ASN A 18 4.37 2.27 -6.13
CA ASN A 18 5.73 1.93 -5.70
C ASN A 18 5.83 2.06 -4.18
N GLU A 19 6.27 1.01 -3.52
CA GLU A 19 6.47 0.91 -2.07
C GLU A 19 7.37 2.04 -1.53
N GLU A 20 8.36 2.49 -2.29
CA GLU A 20 9.27 3.59 -1.90
C GLU A 20 8.55 4.93 -1.68
N TYR A 21 7.39 5.14 -2.33
CA TYR A 21 6.61 6.37 -2.18
C TYR A 21 5.53 6.26 -1.11
N ILE A 22 5.40 5.13 -0.42
CA ILE A 22 4.46 4.99 0.69
C ILE A 22 4.92 5.87 1.85
N LYS A 23 4.01 6.74 2.32
CA LYS A 23 4.24 7.63 3.45
C LYS A 23 3.72 7.05 4.76
N TRP A 24 2.56 6.41 4.70
CA TRP A 24 2.02 5.70 5.85
C TRP A 24 1.10 4.57 5.38
N VAL A 25 0.96 3.58 6.26
CA VAL A 25 0.01 2.48 6.12
C VAL A 25 -0.82 2.41 7.39
N LYS A 26 -2.13 2.19 7.25
CA LYS A 26 -3.05 2.01 8.37
C LYS A 26 -3.77 0.68 8.22
N LYS A 27 -3.73 -0.14 9.26
CA LYS A 27 -4.47 -1.42 9.31
C LYS A 27 -5.93 -1.17 9.67
N MET A 28 -6.83 -1.75 8.89
CA MET A 28 -8.29 -1.67 9.03
C MET A 28 -8.88 -3.08 8.89
N GLY A 29 -8.70 -3.91 9.92
CA GLY A 29 -9.10 -5.32 9.88
C GLY A 29 -8.30 -6.09 8.82
N ASP A 30 -9.00 -6.74 7.89
CA ASP A 30 -8.41 -7.48 6.77
C ASP A 30 -8.00 -6.59 5.58
N CYS A 31 -7.95 -5.28 5.77
CA CYS A 31 -7.53 -4.32 4.76
C CYS A 31 -6.48 -3.35 5.29
N LEU A 32 -5.66 -2.85 4.38
CA LEU A 32 -4.70 -1.79 4.61
C LEU A 32 -5.10 -0.57 3.80
N GLU A 33 -4.96 0.59 4.41
CA GLU A 33 -5.08 1.88 3.75
C GLU A 33 -3.68 2.48 3.60
N VAL A 34 -3.32 2.84 2.37
CA VAL A 34 -1.97 3.29 2.00
C VAL A 34 -2.03 4.69 1.43
N CYS A 35 -1.15 5.55 1.92
CA CYS A 35 -0.97 6.91 1.39
C CYS A 35 0.37 7.06 0.71
N THR A 36 0.38 7.68 -0.48
CA THR A 36 1.60 7.96 -1.25
C THR A 36 1.86 9.47 -1.43
N LYS A 37 0.89 10.33 -1.11
CA LYS A 37 1.03 11.77 -1.29
C LYS A 37 1.94 12.38 -0.24
N SER A 38 2.86 13.24 -0.68
CA SER A 38 3.80 13.97 0.18
C SER A 38 3.12 15.01 1.08
N ILE A 39 2.01 15.59 0.63
CA ILE A 39 1.24 16.60 1.38
C ILE A 39 0.27 16.00 2.41
N GLY A 40 0.32 14.67 2.61
CA GLY A 40 -0.68 13.92 3.37
C GLY A 40 -1.82 13.44 2.48
N CYS A 41 -2.53 12.41 2.95
CA CYS A 41 -3.72 11.89 2.29
C CYS A 41 -4.92 12.09 3.20
N ASN A 42 -6.00 12.62 2.64
CA ASN A 42 -7.28 12.68 3.31
C ASN A 42 -8.00 11.34 3.08
N GLY A 43 -8.67 10.80 4.11
CA GLY A 43 -9.36 9.50 4.06
C GLY A 43 -10.56 9.41 3.11
N TYR A 44 -10.77 10.42 2.24
CA TYR A 44 -11.90 10.54 1.32
C TYR A 44 -11.51 10.37 -0.17
N GLY A 45 -10.33 9.82 -0.47
CA GLY A 45 -9.97 9.47 -1.85
C GLY A 45 -8.49 9.64 -2.22
N ASP A 46 -7.67 10.10 -1.28
CA ASP A 46 -6.22 10.23 -1.49
C ASP A 46 -5.46 8.96 -1.10
N THR A 47 -6.16 8.00 -0.51
CA THR A 47 -5.63 6.74 -0.04
C THR A 47 -6.01 5.61 -0.98
N HIS A 48 -5.20 4.56 -0.97
CA HIS A 48 -5.46 3.34 -1.70
C HIS A 48 -5.68 2.19 -0.74
N ARG A 49 -6.66 1.36 -1.06
CA ARG A 49 -7.01 0.21 -0.24
C ARG A 49 -6.36 -1.05 -0.79
N ILE A 50 -5.83 -1.88 0.10
CA ILE A 50 -5.26 -3.20 -0.20
C ILE A 50 -5.89 -4.18 0.77
N CYS A 51 -6.87 -4.97 0.33
CA CYS A 51 -7.52 -5.97 1.16
C CYS A 51 -6.96 -7.37 0.90
N LYS A 52 -6.88 -8.18 1.96
CA LYS A 52 -6.44 -9.58 1.90
C LYS A 52 -7.21 -10.41 0.87
N LEU A 53 -8.51 -10.16 0.73
CA LEU A 53 -9.39 -10.88 -0.20
C LEU A 53 -9.13 -10.54 -1.68
N ASN A 54 -8.68 -9.33 -1.97
CA ASN A 54 -8.50 -8.84 -3.35
C ASN A 54 -7.04 -8.92 -3.81
N ASN A 55 -6.10 -8.59 -2.91
CA ASN A 55 -4.68 -8.46 -3.21
C ASN A 55 -3.85 -9.09 -2.07
N LEU A 56 -3.96 -10.41 -1.90
CA LEU A 56 -3.30 -11.15 -0.82
C LEU A 56 -1.78 -10.92 -0.77
N ASP A 57 -1.10 -10.91 -1.91
CA ASP A 57 0.35 -10.68 -1.99
C ASP A 57 0.74 -9.29 -1.48
N SER A 58 0.08 -8.25 -1.99
CA SER A 58 0.36 -6.87 -1.59
C SER A 58 -0.03 -6.60 -0.14
N TYR A 59 -1.13 -7.21 0.33
CA TYR A 59 -1.52 -7.16 1.74
C TYR A 59 -0.44 -7.77 2.64
N ASN A 60 0.03 -8.99 2.35
CA ASN A 60 1.03 -9.67 3.17
C ASN A 60 2.36 -8.90 3.21
N LYS A 61 2.78 -8.32 2.08
CA LYS A 61 4.00 -7.49 2.00
C LYS A 61 3.99 -6.31 2.97
N LEU A 62 2.85 -5.66 3.14
CA LEU A 62 2.72 -4.52 4.06
C LEU A 62 2.30 -4.93 5.47
N ASN A 63 1.50 -6.00 5.63
CA ASN A 63 1.06 -6.47 6.94
C ASN A 63 2.23 -6.98 7.80
N LYS A 64 3.32 -7.46 7.20
CA LYS A 64 4.53 -7.90 7.92
C LYS A 64 5.13 -6.85 8.86
N PHE A 65 4.81 -5.56 8.65
CA PHE A 65 5.29 -4.46 9.49
C PHE A 65 4.39 -4.19 10.72
N PHE A 66 3.27 -4.91 10.85
CA PHE A 66 2.31 -4.79 11.96
C PHE A 66 2.28 -6.04 12.87
N ASP A 67 3.14 -7.02 12.59
CA ASP A 67 3.34 -8.25 13.38
C ASP A 67 4.61 -8.15 14.23
#